data_AF-A0A1Q7KVN3-F1
#
_entry.id   AF-A0A1Q7KVN3-F1
#
_cell.length_a   1.000
_cell.length_b   1.000
_cell.length_c   1.000
_cell.angle_alpha   90.00
_cell.angle_beta   90.00
_cell.angle_gamma   90.00
#
_symmetry.space_group_name_H-M   'P 1'
#
loop_
_entity.id
_entity.type
_entity.pdbx_description
1 polymer ?
#
loop_
_entity_poly.entity_id
_entity_poly.type
_entity_poly.pdbx_seq_one_letter_code
_entity_poly.pdbx_strand_id
1 'polypeptide(L)'
;MKGAPNPTPSFTTTQVSEVSNHLGAICTMGIGCTTGGDRGLVDFLSVTVGLKGEANVVWADAVNRNFSGGTSSALIAFNRQIAGPSL
;
A
#
# COMPACT_ATOMS: atom_id res chain seq x y z
N MET A 1 16.98 0.74 -23.32
CA MET A 1 18.15 1.46 -22.76
C MET A 1 18.09 1.27 -21.25
N LYS A 2 19.04 0.56 -20.63
CA LYS A 2 19.11 0.48 -19.15
C LYS A 2 20.10 1.53 -18.69
N GLY A 3 19.62 2.59 -18.04
CA GLY A 3 20.47 3.64 -17.48
C GLY A 3 21.30 3.12 -16.30
N ALA A 4 22.45 3.73 -16.03
CA ALA A 4 23.28 3.42 -14.86
C ALA A 4 22.56 3.85 -13.56
N PRO A 5 22.63 3.06 -12.47
CA PRO A 5 22.07 3.45 -11.19
C PRO A 5 22.68 4.76 -10.67
N ASN A 6 21.85 5.66 -10.13
CA ASN A 6 22.32 6.88 -9.48
C ASN A 6 23.00 6.52 -8.14
N PRO A 7 24.29 6.85 -7.91
CA PRO A 7 24.99 6.54 -6.67
C PRO A 7 24.48 7.34 -5.45
N THR A 8 23.73 8.42 -5.69
CA THR A 8 23.11 9.27 -4.65
C THR A 8 21.66 9.57 -5.01
N PRO A 9 20.74 8.59 -4.86
CA PRO A 9 19.33 8.82 -5.16
C PRO A 9 18.70 9.75 -4.13
N SER A 10 17.90 10.71 -4.60
CA SER A 10 17.00 11.50 -3.77
C SER A 10 15.57 11.00 -3.97
N PHE A 11 14.79 11.02 -2.90
CA PHE A 11 13.38 10.60 -2.93
C PHE A 11 12.53 11.68 -2.27
N THR A 12 11.34 11.90 -2.81
CA THR A 12 10.29 12.70 -2.17
C THR A 12 9.14 11.76 -1.85
N THR A 13 8.63 11.85 -0.63
CA THR A 13 7.44 11.11 -0.20
C THR A 13 6.25 12.05 -0.12
N THR A 14 5.08 11.56 -0.49
CA THR A 14 3.82 12.29 -0.37
C THR A 14 2.69 11.32 -0.02
N GLN A 15 1.68 11.81 0.67
CA GLN A 15 0.58 11.00 1.18
C GLN A 15 -0.27 10.47 0.02
N VAL A 16 -0.60 9.18 0.08
CA VAL A 16 -1.38 8.49 -0.96
C VAL A 16 -2.85 8.35 -0.57
N SER A 17 -3.21 8.46 0.71
CA SER A 17 -4.60 8.43 1.19
C SER A 17 -4.75 9.33 2.41
N GLU A 18 -5.85 10.06 2.51
CA GLU A 18 -6.19 10.93 3.65
C GLU A 18 -6.46 10.16 4.94
N VAL A 19 -6.78 8.87 4.83
CA VAL A 19 -7.13 8.00 5.96
C VAL A 19 -6.14 6.85 6.10
N SER A 20 -6.01 6.35 7.33
CA SER A 20 -5.19 5.16 7.60
C SER A 20 -5.81 3.95 6.92
N ASN A 21 -5.12 3.39 5.94
CA ASN A 21 -5.60 2.24 5.17
C ASN A 21 -5.57 0.91 5.92
N HIS A 22 -4.85 0.82 7.05
CA HIS A 22 -4.77 -0.35 7.91
C HIS A 22 -4.61 0.05 9.37
N LEU A 23 -5.39 -0.57 10.25
CA LEU A 23 -5.29 -0.42 11.70
C LEU A 23 -4.98 -1.77 12.32
N GLY A 24 -3.97 -1.81 13.18
CA GLY A 24 -3.50 -3.04 13.83
C GLY A 24 -2.16 -3.54 13.29
N ALA A 25 -1.72 -4.67 13.84
CA ALA A 25 -0.45 -5.27 13.48
C ALA A 25 -0.53 -5.98 12.12
N ILE A 26 0.52 -5.81 11.32
CA ILE A 26 0.72 -6.66 10.14
C ILE A 26 1.26 -8.00 10.61
N CYS A 27 0.56 -9.08 10.28
CA CYS A 27 1.04 -10.43 10.53
C CYS A 27 2.08 -10.83 9.47
N THR A 28 3.29 -11.15 9.92
CA THR A 28 4.41 -11.58 9.05
C THR A 28 4.69 -13.08 9.11
N MET A 29 3.93 -13.83 9.92
CA MET A 29 4.08 -15.28 10.12
C MET A 29 3.40 -16.13 9.02
N GLY A 30 3.21 -15.57 7.83
CA GLY A 30 2.40 -16.19 6.78
C GLY A 30 0.97 -16.42 7.26
N ILE A 31 0.37 -17.56 6.91
CA ILE A 31 -1.03 -17.89 7.28
C ILE A 31 -1.25 -18.11 8.80
N GLY A 32 -0.18 -18.13 9.60
CA GLY A 32 -0.22 -18.43 11.04
C GLY A 32 -0.64 -17.25 11.92
N CYS A 33 -1.51 -16.36 11.47
CA CYS A 33 -1.91 -15.13 12.19
C CYS A 33 -2.85 -15.38 13.38
N THR A 34 -2.58 -16.42 14.17
CA THR A 34 -3.44 -16.86 15.28
C THR A 34 -3.21 -16.08 16.56
N THR A 35 -2.07 -15.39 16.70
CA THR A 35 -1.71 -14.60 17.89
C THR A 35 -1.92 -13.11 17.71
N GLY A 36 -2.56 -12.69 16.60
CA GLY A 36 -2.90 -11.30 16.32
C GLY A 36 -2.36 -10.79 14.99
N GLY A 37 -2.93 -9.66 14.57
CA GLY A 37 -2.69 -9.04 13.27
C GLY A 37 -3.34 -9.79 12.11
N ASP A 38 -3.26 -9.21 10.92
CA ASP A 38 -3.73 -9.85 9.69
C ASP A 38 -2.80 -9.54 8.51
N ARG A 39 -3.06 -10.19 7.37
CA ARG A 39 -2.27 -10.04 6.15
C ARG A 39 -2.91 -9.14 5.10
N GLY A 40 -4.06 -8.55 5.38
CA GLY A 40 -4.87 -7.86 4.38
C GLY A 40 -4.10 -6.76 3.66
N LEU A 41 -3.32 -5.94 4.38
CA LEU A 41 -2.51 -4.90 3.75
C LEU A 41 -1.36 -5.50 2.91
N VAL A 42 -0.58 -6.42 3.49
CA VAL A 42 0.62 -6.97 2.83
C VAL A 42 0.29 -7.76 1.57
N ASP A 43 -0.85 -8.46 1.55
CA ASP A 43 -1.21 -9.32 0.41
C ASP A 43 -1.66 -8.52 -0.81
N PHE A 44 -2.06 -7.25 -0.65
CA PHE A 44 -2.67 -6.44 -1.71
C PHE A 44 -2.01 -5.07 -1.91
N LEU A 45 -0.90 -4.77 -1.23
CA LEU A 45 -0.13 -3.55 -1.47
C LEU A 45 0.72 -3.70 -2.74
N SER A 46 0.43 -2.88 -3.74
CA SER A 46 1.22 -2.81 -4.98
C SER A 46 1.45 -1.37 -5.40
N VAL A 47 2.65 -1.08 -5.87
CA VAL A 47 3.04 0.23 -6.43
C VAL A 47 3.67 0.00 -7.80
N THR A 48 3.14 0.66 -8.82
CA THR A 48 3.70 0.63 -10.17
C THR A 48 3.90 2.04 -10.70
N VAL A 49 4.92 2.22 -11.54
CA VAL A 49 5.16 3.50 -12.23
C VAL A 49 4.47 3.45 -13.59
N GLY A 50 3.60 4.44 -13.85
CA GLY A 50 2.90 4.56 -15.12
C GLY A 50 3.75 5.18 -16.24
N LEU A 51 3.20 5.20 -17.46
CA LEU A 51 3.91 5.68 -18.65
C LEU A 51 4.29 7.17 -18.60
N LYS A 52 3.67 7.95 -17.70
CA LYS A 52 3.96 9.38 -17.49
C LYS A 52 4.78 9.62 -16.21
N GLY A 53 5.32 8.57 -15.59
CA GLY A 53 6.09 8.66 -14.35
C GLY A 53 5.24 8.79 -13.08
N GLU A 54 3.92 8.65 -13.20
CA GLU A 54 3.01 8.65 -12.05
C GLU A 54 3.19 7.40 -11.19
N ALA A 55 2.92 7.50 -9.90
CA ALA A 55 2.80 6.33 -9.03
C ALA A 55 1.34 5.86 -8.99
N ASN A 56 1.11 4.60 -9.34
CA ASN A 56 -0.17 3.92 -9.25
C ASN A 56 -0.11 2.96 -8.07
N VAL A 57 -0.87 3.27 -7.01
CA VAL A 57 -0.82 2.55 -5.74
C VAL A 57 -2.15 1.86 -5.51
N VAL A 58 -2.11 0.55 -5.25
CA VAL A 58 -3.25 -0.28 -4.90
C VAL A 58 -3.01 -0.85 -3.51
N TRP A 59 -4.03 -0.90 -2.67
CA TRP A 59 -3.97 -1.51 -1.34
C TRP A 59 -5.32 -2.07 -0.91
N ALA A 60 -5.31 -3.00 0.04
CA ALA A 60 -6.53 -3.39 0.74
C ALA A 60 -6.92 -2.33 1.76
N ASP A 61 -8.12 -1.76 1.63
CA ASP A 61 -8.66 -0.84 2.60
C ASP A 61 -9.25 -1.57 3.82
N ALA A 62 -8.83 -1.08 4.99
CA ALA A 62 -9.20 -1.55 6.29
C ALA A 62 -10.12 -0.70 7.11
N VAL A 63 -10.46 0.47 6.63
CA VAL A 63 -11.31 1.34 7.43
C VAL A 63 -12.75 0.83 7.41
N ASN A 64 -13.14 0.14 6.33
CA ASN A 64 -14.51 -0.29 6.06
C ASN A 64 -14.78 -1.78 6.39
N ARG A 65 -14.19 -2.36 7.44
CA ARG A 65 -14.13 -3.83 7.61
C ARG A 65 -15.46 -4.48 7.98
N ASN A 66 -15.75 -5.58 7.27
CA ASN A 66 -16.45 -6.75 7.79
C ASN A 66 -15.40 -7.88 7.88
N PHE A 67 -14.97 -8.27 9.08
CA PHE A 67 -13.91 -9.26 9.27
C PHE A 67 -14.43 -10.67 8.97
N SER A 68 -13.87 -11.34 7.97
CA SER A 68 -14.18 -12.74 7.64
C SER A 68 -12.90 -13.54 7.43
N GLY A 69 -12.69 -14.58 8.24
CA GLY A 69 -11.65 -15.58 8.03
C GLY A 69 -10.19 -15.13 8.24
N GLY A 70 -9.92 -14.12 9.07
CA GLY A 70 -8.55 -13.65 9.32
C GLY A 70 -7.97 -12.76 8.21
N THR A 71 -8.74 -12.51 7.16
CA THR A 71 -8.48 -11.45 6.19
C THR A 71 -9.45 -10.32 6.41
N SER A 72 -8.89 -9.14 6.35
CA SER A 72 -9.56 -7.91 6.66
C SER A 72 -9.97 -7.20 5.34
N SER A 73 -9.41 -7.64 4.21
CA SER A 73 -9.62 -7.05 2.89
C SER A 73 -10.95 -7.46 2.24
N ALA A 74 -11.95 -6.57 2.23
CA ALA A 74 -13.06 -6.69 1.26
C ALA A 74 -13.01 -5.61 0.18
N LEU A 75 -12.40 -4.44 0.45
CA LEU A 75 -12.34 -3.34 -0.52
C LEU A 75 -10.90 -3.11 -0.96
N ILE A 76 -10.66 -3.18 -2.27
CA ILE A 76 -9.41 -2.78 -2.89
C ILE A 76 -9.53 -1.29 -3.24
N ALA A 77 -8.62 -0.49 -2.72
CA ALA A 77 -8.51 0.93 -3.01
C ALA A 77 -7.36 1.19 -3.99
N PHE A 78 -7.50 2.28 -4.75
CA PHE A 78 -6.54 2.70 -5.76
C PHE A 78 -6.36 4.21 -5.69
N ASN A 79 -5.11 4.68 -5.77
CA ASN A 79 -4.81 6.08 -6.05
C ASN A 79 -3.69 6.22 -7.08
N ARG A 80 -3.84 7.24 -7.93
CA ARG A 80 -2.85 7.65 -8.93
C ARG A 80 -2.25 8.99 -8.52
N GLN A 81 -0.96 8.98 -8.20
CA GLN A 81 -0.22 10.15 -7.78
C GLN A 81 0.59 10.72 -8.95
N ILE A 82 0.18 11.90 -9.40
CA ILE A 82 0.76 12.59 -10.57
C ILE A 82 1.69 13.76 -10.20
N ALA A 83 1.70 14.21 -8.93
CA ALA A 83 2.55 15.28 -8.36
C ALA A 83 2.41 15.37 -6.81
N GLY A 84 3.12 16.29 -6.14
CA GLY A 84 2.83 16.75 -4.76
C GLY A 84 3.74 17.90 -4.26
N PRO A 85 3.30 18.81 -3.34
CA PRO A 85 2.08 18.75 -2.54
C PRO A 85 1.05 19.89 -2.81
N SER A 86 -0.23 19.63 -2.56
CA SER A 86 -1.06 20.55 -1.75
C SER A 86 -2.00 19.71 -0.87
N LEU A 87 -2.29 20.22 0.33
CA LEU A 87 -3.49 19.87 1.09
C LEU A 87 -4.74 20.38 0.34
#